data_AF-X1LTC7-F1
#
_entry.id   AF-X1LTC7-F1
#
_cell.length_a   1.000
_cell.length_b   1.000
_cell.length_c   1.000
_cell.angle_alpha   90.00
_cell.angle_beta   90.00
_cell.angle_gamma   90.00
#
_symmetry.space_group_name_H-M   'P 1'
#
loop_
_entity.id
_entity.type
_entity.pdbx_description
1 polymer ?
#
loop_
_entity_poly.entity_id
_entity_poly.type
_entity_poly.pdbx_seq_one_letter_code
_entity_poly.pdbx_strand_id
1 'polypeptide(L)' 'AIVEGRDSEIDAVTAAYWTGAGICAHESAMKNGKKIYIPDFDKV' A
#
# COMPACT_ATOMS: atom_id res chain seq x y z
N ALA A 1 18.38 8.50 -4.97
CA ALA A 1 17.29 9.11 -5.76
C ALA A 1 17.50 10.61 -5.93
N ILE A 2 17.13 11.46 -4.94
CA ILE A 2 17.08 12.93 -5.09
C ILE A 2 18.43 13.55 -5.53
N VAL A 3 19.51 13.36 -4.76
CA VAL A 3 20.83 13.93 -5.11
C VAL A 3 21.41 13.31 -6.38
N GLU A 4 21.04 12.07 -6.66
CA GLU A 4 21.52 11.28 -7.79
C GLU A 4 20.67 11.48 -9.07
N GLY A 5 19.59 12.28 -9.00
CA GLY A 5 18.70 12.55 -10.13
C GLY A 5 17.97 11.32 -10.69
N ARG A 6 17.82 10.25 -9.89
CA ARG A 6 17.15 9.01 -10.28
C ARG A 6 15.86 8.80 -9.51
N ASP A 7 14.99 7.97 -10.06
CA ASP A 7 13.74 7.58 -9.39
C ASP A 7 13.99 6.80 -8.10
N SER A 8 13.03 6.90 -7.19
CA SER A 8 13.00 6.07 -5.99
C SER A 8 12.69 4.64 -6.37
N GLU A 9 13.42 3.69 -5.80
CA GLU A 9 13.10 2.26 -5.97
C GLU A 9 11.75 1.92 -5.32
N ILE A 10 11.43 2.62 -4.23
CA ILE A 10 10.13 2.57 -3.56
C ILE A 10 9.45 3.90 -3.82
N ASP A 11 8.60 3.93 -4.83
CA ASP A 11 7.81 5.08 -5.19
C ASP A 11 6.38 4.99 -4.62
N ALA A 12 5.55 6.00 -4.88
CA ALA A 12 4.24 6.17 -4.30
C ALA A 12 3.34 4.93 -4.38
N VAL A 13 3.30 4.23 -5.52
CA VAL A 13 2.46 3.04 -5.73
C VAL A 13 2.89 1.90 -4.80
N THR A 14 4.19 1.60 -4.74
CA THR A 14 4.73 0.57 -3.85
C THR A 14 4.46 0.90 -2.38
N ALA A 15 4.67 2.17 -1.99
CA ALA A 15 4.40 2.64 -0.64
C ALA A 15 2.89 2.55 -0.28
N ALA A 16 2.00 2.82 -1.24
CA ALA A 16 0.56 2.72 -1.08
C ALA A 16 0.12 1.27 -0.85
N TYR A 17 0.67 0.30 -1.60
CA TYR A 17 0.39 -1.12 -1.36
C TYR A 17 0.83 -1.58 0.05
N TRP A 18 2.03 -1.16 0.49
CA TRP A 18 2.52 -1.53 1.84
C TRP A 18 1.66 -0.95 2.95
N THR A 19 1.33 0.34 2.85
CA THR A 19 0.47 1.02 3.84
C THR A 19 -0.96 0.47 3.80
N GLY A 20 -1.52 0.31 2.60
CA GLY A 20 -2.86 -0.22 2.35
C GLY A 20 -3.03 -1.64 2.89
N ALA A 21 -2.03 -2.50 2.76
CA ALA A 21 -2.04 -3.85 3.34
C ALA A 21 -2.25 -3.80 4.87
N GLY A 22 -1.54 -2.91 5.57
CA GLY A 22 -1.69 -2.72 7.02
C GLY A 22 -3.08 -2.21 7.41
N ILE A 23 -3.60 -1.23 6.68
CA ILE A 23 -4.95 -0.68 6.91
C ILE A 23 -6.02 -1.76 6.71
N CYS A 24 -5.97 -2.50 5.60
CA CYS A 24 -6.93 -3.57 5.31
C CYS A 24 -6.83 -4.72 6.32
N ALA A 25 -5.62 -5.05 6.79
CA ALA A 25 -5.44 -6.05 7.85
C ALA A 25 -6.06 -5.59 9.18
N HIS A 26 -5.87 -4.32 9.55
CA HIS A 26 -6.50 -3.76 10.73
C HIS A 26 -8.04 -3.78 10.62
N GLU A 27 -8.59 -3.35 9.48
CA GLU A 27 -10.02 -3.43 9.22
C GLU A 27 -10.56 -4.87 9.28
N SER A 28 -9.81 -5.84 8.73
CA SER A 28 -10.13 -7.25 8.82
C SER A 28 -10.23 -7.71 10.27
N ALA A 29 -9.26 -7.37 11.11
CA ALA A 29 -9.26 -7.70 12.54
C ALA A 29 -10.49 -7.12 13.26
N MET A 30 -10.84 -5.86 12.99
CA MET A 30 -12.04 -5.21 13.54
C MET A 30 -13.34 -5.88 13.08
N LYS A 31 -13.32 -6.58 11.94
CA LYS A 31 -14.47 -7.30 11.36
C LYS A 31 -14.40 -8.81 11.58
N ASN A 32 -13.86 -9.26 12.72
CA ASN A 32 -13.72 -10.67 13.09
C ASN A 32 -12.96 -11.51 12.03
N GLY A 33 -11.91 -10.94 11.42
CA GLY A 33 -11.08 -11.63 10.44
C GLY A 33 -11.70 -11.75 9.04
N LYS A 34 -12.68 -10.90 8.69
CA LYS A 34 -13.27 -10.90 7.35
C LYS A 34 -12.21 -10.60 6.28
N LYS A 35 -12.28 -11.27 5.12
CA LYS A 35 -11.43 -10.95 3.96
C LYS A 35 -11.73 -9.52 3.46
N ILE A 36 -10.70 -8.68 3.42
CA ILE A 36 -10.71 -7.32 2.86
C ILE A 36 -9.71 -7.30 1.70
N TYR A 37 -10.10 -6.72 0.56
CA TYR A 37 -9.25 -6.61 -0.62
C TYR A 37 -8.49 -5.29 -0.57
N ILE A 38 -7.19 -5.34 -0.86
CA ILE A 38 -6.36 -4.15 -1.02
C ILE A 38 -6.78 -3.45 -2.32
N PRO A 39 -6.94 -2.10 -2.34
CA PRO A 39 -7.21 -1.35 -3.56
C PRO A 39 -6.12 -1.55 -4.61
N ASP A 40 -6.51 -1.47 -5.87
CA ASP A 40 -5.60 -1.46 -7.00
C ASP A 40 -5.05 -0.04 -7.18
N PHE A 41 -3.79 0.17 -6.81
CA PHE A 41 -3.14 1.48 -6.85
C PHE A 41 -2.46 1.78 -8.19
N ASP A 42 -2.43 0.82 -9.12
CA ASP A 42 -1.86 1.00 -10.47
C ASP A 42 -2.84 1.73 -11.42
N LYS A 43 -4.09 1.93 -10.99
CA LYS A 43 -5.18 2.54 -11.76
C LYS A 43 -5.59 3.94 -11.28
N VAL A 44 -4.75 4.58 -10.46
CA VAL A 44 -5.01 5.90 -9.85
C VAL A 44 -4.47 7.02 -10.74
#